data_AF-A0A7J8VNS2-F1
#
_entry.id   AF-A0A7J8VNS2-F1
#
_cell.length_a   1.000
_cell.length_b   1.000
_cell.length_c   1.000
_cell.angle_alpha   90.00
_cell.angle_beta   90.00
_cell.angle_gamma   90.00
#
_symmetry.space_group_name_H-M   'P 1'
#
loop_
_entity.id
_entity.type
_entity.pdbx_description
1 polymer ?
#
loop_
_entity_poly.entity_id
_entity_poly.type
_entity_poly.pdbx_seq_one_letter_code
_entity_poly.pdbx_strand_id
1 'polypeptide(L)' 'MLSRKDNSNFGWDEHRQLVVAKDVVWNSYISSHKEASQFRHRSFPYYD' A
#
# COMPACT_ATOMS: atom_id res chain seq x y z
N MET A 1 -9.47 -15.85 6.45
CA MET A 1 -8.58 -15.44 7.56
C MET A 1 -7.23 -15.08 6.96
N LEU A 2 -6.77 -13.85 7.19
CA LEU A 2 -5.64 -13.19 6.52
C LEU A 2 -4.40 -14.09 6.44
N SER A 3 -4.02 -14.52 5.24
CA SER A 3 -2.72 -15.14 4.98
C SER A 3 -2.09 -14.51 3.76
N ARG A 4 -1.37 -13.42 3.99
CA ARG A 4 -0.12 -13.17 3.29
C ARG A 4 0.80 -12.46 4.28
N LYS A 5 1.80 -13.19 4.76
CA LYS A 5 2.94 -12.60 5.47
C LYS A 5 3.74 -11.81 4.43
N ASP A 6 3.26 -10.64 4.07
CA ASP A 6 4.10 -9.67 3.41
C ASP A 6 4.90 -9.01 4.54
N ASN A 7 6.22 -9.20 4.52
CA ASN A 7 7.16 -8.55 5.45
C ASN A 7 7.24 -7.02 5.22
N SER A 8 6.36 -6.50 4.38
CA SER A 8 6.15 -5.09 4.16
C SER A 8 4.99 -4.69 5.06
N ASN A 9 5.15 -3.65 5.87
CA ASN A 9 4.09 -3.14 6.74
C ASN A 9 2.92 -2.50 5.94
N PHE A 10 2.75 -2.87 4.68
CA PHE A 10 1.65 -2.55 3.78
C PHE A 10 0.66 -3.69 3.75
N GLY A 11 -0.61 -3.33 3.73
CA GLY A 11 -1.75 -4.20 3.46
C GLY A 11 -2.52 -3.74 2.24
N TRP A 12 -3.56 -4.50 1.92
CA TRP A 12 -4.47 -4.24 0.81
C TRP A 12 -5.89 -4.08 1.35
N ASP A 13 -6.58 -3.02 0.93
CA ASP A 13 -8.00 -2.82 1.16
C ASP A 13 -8.76 -3.33 -0.06
N GLU A 14 -9.39 -4.50 0.05
CA GLU A 14 -10.16 -5.12 -1.04
C GLU A 14 -11.43 -4.34 -1.39
N HIS A 15 -12.01 -3.58 -0.47
CA HIS A 15 -13.21 -2.78 -0.76
C HIS A 15 -12.88 -1.53 -1.56
N ARG A 16 -11.72 -0.93 -1.28
CA ARG A 16 -11.26 0.30 -1.93
C ARG A 16 -10.26 0.02 -3.04
N GLN A 17 -9.84 -1.24 -3.19
CA GLN A 17 -8.80 -1.70 -4.12
C GLN A 17 -7.55 -0.81 -4.01
N LEU A 18 -7.04 -0.66 -2.79
CA LEU A 18 -6.01 0.33 -2.44
C LEU A 18 -4.96 -0.27 -1.50
N VAL A 19 -3.69 0.13 -1.67
CA VAL A 19 -2.63 -0.18 -0.71
C VAL A 19 -2.80 0.68 0.55
N VAL A 20 -2.94 0.03 1.70
CA VAL A 20 -3.10 0.68 3.00
C VAL A 20 -1.91 0.41 3.90
N ALA A 21 -1.39 1.43 4.57
CA ALA A 21 -0.30 1.28 5.54
C ALA A 21 -0.29 2.46 6.51
N LYS A 22 0.44 2.32 7.62
CA LYS A 22 0.68 3.44 8.54
C LYS A 22 1.51 4.52 7.86
N ASP A 23 1.30 5.78 8.25
CA ASP A 23 2.02 6.92 7.67
C ASP A 23 3.55 6.78 7.78
N VAL A 24 4.05 6.22 8.89
CA VAL A 24 5.48 5.95 9.09
C VAL A 24 6.05 4.99 8.05
N VAL A 25 5.25 4.01 7.61
CA VAL A 25 5.62 3.02 6.60
C VAL A 25 5.62 3.67 5.22
N TRP A 26 4.58 4.43 4.89
CA TRP A 26 4.51 5.22 3.65
C TRP A 26 5.67 6.20 3.55
N ASN A 27 5.96 6.97 4.62
CA ASN A 27 7.02 7.96 4.62
C ASN A 27 8.40 7.33 4.46
N SER A 28 8.68 6.21 5.16
CA SER A 28 9.94 5.47 4.99
C SER A 28 10.08 4.84 3.61
N TYR A 29 8.98 4.42 2.99
CA TYR A 29 9.02 3.84 1.64
C TYR A 29 9.19 4.92 0.57
N ILE A 30 8.45 6.02 0.68
CA ILE A 30 8.51 7.18 -0.22
C ILE A 30 9.87 7.87 -0.15
N SER A 31 10.53 7.91 1.02
CA SER A 31 11.87 8.49 1.14
C SER A 31 12.90 7.80 0.24
N SER A 32 12.75 6.50 0.02
CA SER A 32 13.60 5.71 -0.88
C SER A 32 13.02 5.58 -2.28
N HIS A 33 11.69 5.60 -2.43
CA HIS A 33 10.96 5.42 -3.68
C HIS A 33 9.94 6.55 -3.87
N LYS A 34 10.42 7.72 -4.30
CA LYS A 34 9.58 8.93 -4.40
C LYS A 34 8.38 8.73 -5.33
N GLU A 35 8.53 7.90 -6.36
CA GLU A 35 7.47 7.54 -7.30
C GLU A 35 6.30 6.80 -6.63
N ALA A 36 6.52 6.14 -5.50
CA ALA A 36 5.49 5.41 -4.79
C ALA A 36 4.48 6.32 -4.08
N SER A 37 4.80 7.60 -3.91
CA SER A 37 3.89 8.58 -3.31
C SER A 37 2.56 8.69 -4.06
N GLN A 38 2.57 8.46 -5.37
CA GLN A 38 1.38 8.48 -6.21
C GLN A 38 0.41 7.33 -5.86
N PHE A 39 0.91 6.21 -5.31
CA PHE A 39 0.11 5.02 -5.03
C PHE A 39 -0.61 5.09 -3.68
N ARG A 40 -0.19 5.99 -2.78
CA ARG A 40 -0.79 6.15 -1.44
C ARG A 40 -2.28 6.52 -1.46
N HIS A 41 -2.71 7.25 -2.48
CA HIS A 41 -4.08 7.71 -2.62
C HIS A 41 -4.75 7.19 -3.90
N ARG A 42 -4.15 6.21 -4.56
CA ARG A 42 -4.61 5.71 -5.86
C ARG A 42 -5.30 4.37 -5.69
N SER A 43 -6.61 4.34 -5.94
CA SER A 43 -7.34 3.09 -6.11
C SER A 43 -6.95 2.42 -7.42
N PHE A 44 -6.82 1.10 -7.41
CA PHE A 44 -6.57 0.26 -8.57
C PHE A 44 -7.77 -0.66 -8.81
N PRO A 45 -8.88 -0.13 -9.36
CA PRO A 45 -10.14 -0.87 -9.50
C PRO A 45 -10.09 -2.02 -10.53
N TYR A 46 -8.94 -2.24 -11.17
CA TYR A 46 -8.73 -3.28 -12.20
C TYR A 46 -7.64 -4.29 -11.81
N TYR A 47 -7.25 -4.34 -10.53
CA TYR A 47 -6.37 -5.41 -10.03
C TYR A 47 -7.26 -6.59 -9.61
N ASP A 48 -7.27 -7.64 -10.43
CA ASP A 48 -7.88 -8.96 -10.15
C ASP A 48 -6.74 -10.00 -10.01
#